data_AF-A0A6L5FS75-F1
#
_entry.id   AF-A0A6L5FS75-F1
#
_cell.length_a   1.000
_cell.length_b   1.000
_cell.length_c   1.000
_cell.angle_alpha   90.00
_cell.angle_beta   90.00
_cell.angle_gamma   90.00
#
_symmetry.space_group_name_H-M   'P 1'
#
loop_
_entity.id
_entity.type
_entity.pdbx_description
1 polymer ?
#
loop_
_entity_poly.entity_id
_entity_poly.type
_entity_poly.pdbx_seq_one_letter_code
_entity_poly.pdbx_strand_id
1 'polypeptide(L)'
;MKRLLPLLISGVLILGGCEAAGGLSTAPTARPAETPMGEAPTPSEREATDRPLKVFNNAFDRSKRRIARAIRDLKSVGLWKRLISERLYVIEIQSREGVARIPDDGHLADASLQGYVDDEGSGGRCYILFYPVAIERDLLVQQQGFELGHWPEPPPLRRFWAAILAHELAHCFKWDGGEPFAEKWEARALTILADAGIP
;
A
#
# COMPACT_ATOMS: atom_id res chain seq x y z
N MET A 1 1.77 -36.20 2.17
CA MET A 1 2.24 -36.05 0.77
C MET A 1 2.13 -34.58 0.40
N LYS A 2 3.24 -33.92 0.10
CA LYS A 2 3.29 -32.50 -0.31
C LYS A 2 2.70 -32.38 -1.72
N ARG A 3 1.69 -31.53 -1.90
CA ARG A 3 1.28 -31.04 -3.23
C ARG A 3 1.35 -29.51 -3.21
N LEU A 4 2.42 -29.00 -3.79
CA LEU A 4 2.51 -27.65 -4.33
C LEU A 4 1.60 -27.61 -5.56
N LEU A 5 0.67 -26.65 -5.61
CA LEU A 5 -0.04 -26.29 -6.83
C LEU A 5 -0.04 -24.76 -6.96
N PRO A 6 0.29 -24.19 -8.13
CA PRO A 6 0.53 -22.76 -8.29
C PRO A 6 -0.77 -22.00 -8.59
N LEU A 7 -0.85 -20.76 -8.10
CA LEU A 7 -1.80 -19.76 -8.56
C LEU A 7 -1.51 -19.41 -10.02
N LEU A 8 -2.53 -19.47 -10.87
CA LEU A 8 -2.56 -18.90 -12.22
C LEU A 8 -3.72 -17.92 -12.28
N ILE A 9 -3.41 -16.63 -12.22
CA ILE A 9 -4.32 -15.55 -12.62
C ILE A 9 -3.87 -15.11 -14.00
N SER A 10 -4.67 -15.42 -15.03
CA SER A 10 -4.45 -14.95 -16.40
C SER A 10 -5.03 -13.56 -16.55
N GLY A 11 -4.16 -12.60 -16.85
CA GLY A 11 -4.51 -11.22 -17.16
C GLY A 11 -5.17 -11.07 -18.53
N VAL A 12 -6.06 -10.10 -18.62
CA VAL A 12 -6.61 -9.56 -19.87
C VAL A 12 -5.82 -8.30 -20.20
N LEU A 13 -4.96 -8.39 -21.22
CA LEU A 13 -4.25 -7.27 -21.82
C LEU A 13 -5.11 -6.70 -22.96
N ILE A 14 -5.62 -5.47 -22.80
CA ILE A 14 -6.18 -4.69 -23.89
C ILE A 14 -5.08 -3.77 -24.42
N LEU A 15 -4.53 -4.12 -25.58
CA LEU A 15 -3.63 -3.29 -26.37
C LEU A 15 -4.47 -2.35 -27.24
N GLY A 16 -4.60 -1.09 -26.81
CA GLY A 16 -5.10 0.00 -27.64
C GLY A 16 -3.93 0.81 -28.21
N GLY A 17 -3.62 0.59 -29.48
CA GLY A 17 -2.65 1.38 -30.23
C GLY A 17 -3.24 2.73 -30.69
N CYS A 18 -2.39 3.74 -30.73
CA CYS A 18 -2.56 4.92 -31.58
C CYS A 18 -1.18 5.28 -32.15
N GLU A 19 -1.06 5.14 -33.47
CA GLU A 19 0.06 5.63 -34.25
C GLU A 19 -0.15 7.10 -34.66
N ALA A 20 0.97 7.83 -34.58
CA ALA A 20 1.49 8.87 -35.48
C ALA A 20 0.57 10.01 -35.98
N ALA A 21 1.06 11.25 -35.81
CA ALA A 21 1.49 12.09 -36.94
C ALA A 21 2.07 13.43 -36.46
N GLY A 22 3.02 13.97 -37.23
CA GLY A 22 3.20 15.41 -37.36
C GLY A 22 4.56 15.95 -36.94
N GLY A 23 5.51 15.93 -37.87
CA GLY A 23 6.69 16.79 -37.77
C GLY A 23 6.34 18.25 -38.04
N LEU A 24 7.15 19.17 -37.52
CA LEU A 24 7.46 20.45 -38.15
C LEU A 24 8.73 21.03 -37.52
N SER A 25 9.72 21.23 -38.38
CA SER A 25 10.95 21.99 -38.17
C SER A 25 10.64 23.48 -38.33
N THR A 26 11.13 24.33 -37.42
CA THR A 26 11.64 25.68 -37.75
C THR A 26 12.46 26.30 -36.60
N ALA A 27 13.72 26.60 -36.93
CA ALA A 27 14.53 27.78 -36.60
C ALA A 27 15.00 28.09 -35.16
N PRO A 28 16.25 28.59 -35.00
CA PRO A 28 16.90 28.81 -33.71
C PRO A 28 16.45 30.12 -33.07
N THR A 29 15.93 30.05 -31.85
CA THR A 29 15.61 31.25 -31.06
C THR A 29 16.80 31.61 -30.17
N ALA A 30 17.12 32.90 -30.18
CA ALA A 30 18.26 33.52 -29.50
C ALA A 30 18.39 33.14 -28.02
N ARG A 31 19.65 32.97 -27.58
CA ARG A 31 20.03 32.80 -26.17
C ARG A 31 19.55 33.99 -25.34
N PRO A 32 18.79 33.77 -24.24
CA PRO A 32 18.76 34.73 -23.15
C PRO A 32 20.11 34.68 -22.40
N ALA A 33 20.61 35.83 -21.98
CA ALA A 33 21.74 35.92 -21.08
C ALA A 33 21.37 35.27 -19.74
N GLU A 34 22.02 34.16 -19.39
CA GLU A 34 21.86 33.54 -18.07
C GLU A 34 22.64 34.34 -17.02
N THR A 35 21.86 34.90 -16.11
CA THR A 35 22.21 35.37 -14.77
C THR A 35 23.21 34.42 -14.09
N PRO A 36 24.15 34.89 -13.25
CA PRO A 36 25.08 34.00 -12.57
C PRO A 36 24.30 32.98 -11.76
N MET A 37 24.41 31.70 -12.13
CA MET A 37 23.95 30.61 -11.30
C MET A 37 24.72 30.69 -9.99
N GLY A 38 24.09 31.25 -8.96
CA GLY A 38 24.42 30.92 -7.59
C GLY A 38 24.44 29.40 -7.49
N GLU A 39 25.54 28.88 -6.98
CA GLU A 39 25.79 27.48 -6.66
C GLU A 39 24.47 26.83 -6.20
N ALA A 40 23.93 25.92 -7.01
CA ALA A 40 22.80 25.12 -6.58
C ALA A 40 23.23 24.47 -5.27
N PRO A 41 22.49 24.65 -4.16
CA PRO A 41 22.85 24.01 -2.92
C PRO A 41 23.00 22.53 -3.22
N THR A 42 24.20 21.99 -2.96
CA THR A 42 24.44 20.57 -2.97
C THR A 42 23.29 19.92 -2.21
N PRO A 43 22.74 18.77 -2.68
CA PRO A 43 21.79 18.02 -1.89
C PRO A 43 22.55 17.62 -0.63
N SER A 44 22.42 18.46 0.40
CA SER A 44 22.84 18.15 1.75
C SER A 44 22.28 16.76 1.98
N GLU A 45 23.19 15.84 2.24
CA GLU A 45 22.94 14.69 3.09
C GLU A 45 22.24 15.25 4.32
N ARG A 46 20.93 15.46 4.22
CA ARG A 46 20.06 15.71 5.34
C ARG A 46 20.12 14.38 6.05
N GLU A 47 21.05 14.35 6.99
CA GLU A 47 21.12 13.47 8.13
C GLU A 47 19.73 12.90 8.35
N ALA A 48 19.60 11.58 8.20
CA ALA A 48 18.39 10.83 8.51
C ALA A 48 18.14 11.03 10.00
N THR A 49 17.59 12.19 10.31
CA THR A 49 17.29 12.64 11.64
C THR A 49 16.23 11.68 12.16
N ASP A 50 16.41 11.30 13.42
CA ASP A 50 15.63 10.34 14.20
C ASP A 50 14.17 10.84 14.41
N ARG A 51 13.50 11.15 13.31
CA ARG A 51 12.20 11.80 13.28
C ARG A 51 11.13 10.74 13.48
N PRO A 52 10.21 10.94 14.44
CA PRO A 52 9.17 9.97 14.67
C PRO A 52 8.21 9.96 13.48
N LEU A 53 8.00 8.77 12.91
CA LEU A 53 6.95 8.52 11.93
C LEU A 53 5.59 8.97 12.48
N LYS A 54 4.91 9.85 11.75
CA LYS A 54 3.53 10.28 12.07
C LYS A 54 2.53 9.28 11.49
N VAL A 55 1.55 8.85 12.29
CA VAL A 55 0.50 7.92 11.84
C VAL A 55 -0.87 8.54 12.13
N PHE A 56 -1.61 8.86 11.07
CA PHE A 56 -2.95 9.42 11.14
C PHE A 56 -3.97 8.36 10.74
N ASN A 57 -4.80 7.92 11.69
CA ASN A 57 -5.91 7.02 11.43
C ASN A 57 -7.22 7.82 11.39
N ASN A 58 -7.55 8.26 10.18
CA ASN A 58 -8.73 9.06 9.83
C ASN A 58 -9.89 8.21 9.29
N ALA A 59 -9.80 6.88 9.42
CA ALA A 59 -10.91 6.00 9.06
C ALA A 59 -12.16 6.27 9.91
N PHE A 60 -13.32 5.92 9.37
CA PHE A 60 -14.62 6.12 10.01
C PHE A 60 -14.99 4.94 10.94
N ASP A 61 -15.77 5.24 11.98
CA ASP A 61 -16.48 4.30 12.85
C ASP A 61 -15.73 3.01 13.25
N ARG A 62 -16.23 1.86 12.79
CA ARG A 62 -15.71 0.53 13.14
C ARG A 62 -14.33 0.31 12.50
N SER A 63 -14.12 0.83 11.29
CA SER A 63 -12.86 0.74 10.55
C SER A 63 -11.73 1.39 11.31
N LYS A 64 -11.97 2.56 11.93
CA LYS A 64 -10.99 3.24 12.80
C LYS A 64 -10.46 2.31 13.89
N ARG A 65 -11.34 1.59 14.58
CA ARG A 65 -10.98 0.65 15.66
C ARG A 65 -10.27 -0.59 15.12
N ARG A 66 -10.70 -1.12 13.97
CA ARG A 66 -10.07 -2.27 13.31
C ARG A 66 -8.64 -1.94 12.86
N ILE A 67 -8.44 -0.79 12.21
CA ILE A 67 -7.12 -0.30 11.80
C ILE A 67 -6.22 -0.04 13.02
N ALA A 68 -6.72 0.63 14.07
CA ALA A 68 -5.93 0.87 15.28
C ALA A 68 -5.47 -0.44 15.94
N ARG A 69 -6.32 -1.48 15.88
CA ARG A 69 -5.98 -2.82 16.36
C ARG A 69 -4.98 -3.52 15.44
N ALA A 70 -5.17 -3.47 14.13
CA ALA A 70 -4.22 -3.99 13.14
C ALA A 70 -2.82 -3.40 13.34
N ILE A 71 -2.70 -2.07 13.51
CA ILE A 71 -1.43 -1.39 13.82
C ILE A 71 -0.81 -1.97 15.10
N ARG A 72 -1.61 -2.15 16.16
CA ARG A 72 -1.14 -2.70 17.44
C ARG A 72 -0.64 -4.12 17.29
N ASP A 73 -1.36 -4.95 16.54
CA ASP A 73 -1.05 -6.36 16.32
C ASP A 73 0.24 -6.51 15.50
N LEU A 74 0.41 -5.73 14.43
CA LEU A 74 1.64 -5.67 13.66
C LEU A 74 2.82 -5.15 14.49
N LYS A 75 2.59 -4.21 15.42
CA LYS A 75 3.62 -3.75 16.37
C LYS A 75 4.02 -4.83 17.36
N SER A 76 3.04 -5.55 17.95
CA SER A 76 3.32 -6.57 18.97
C SER A 76 4.11 -7.76 18.43
N VAL A 77 3.99 -8.06 17.14
CA VAL A 77 4.76 -9.13 16.48
C VAL A 77 6.01 -8.62 15.75
N GLY A 78 6.39 -7.35 15.96
CA GLY A 78 7.61 -6.76 15.38
C GLY A 78 7.57 -6.52 13.86
N LEU A 79 6.44 -6.77 13.19
CA LEU A 79 6.30 -6.52 11.76
C LEU A 79 6.23 -5.04 11.40
N TRP A 80 5.65 -4.21 12.27
CA TRP A 80 5.48 -2.78 12.04
C TRP A 80 6.80 -2.08 11.67
N LYS A 81 7.86 -2.28 12.46
CA LYS A 81 9.18 -1.68 12.19
C LYS A 81 9.79 -2.14 10.86
N ARG A 82 9.44 -3.34 10.41
CA ARG A 82 9.95 -3.93 9.17
C ARG A 82 9.16 -3.52 7.94
N LEU A 83 7.90 -3.12 8.14
CA LEU A 83 6.98 -2.58 7.13
C LEU A 83 7.11 -1.06 6.95
N ILE A 84 7.89 -0.39 7.80
CA ILE A 84 8.12 1.04 7.67
C ILE A 84 9.53 1.26 7.16
N SER A 85 9.63 1.80 5.94
CA SER A 85 10.91 2.29 5.43
C SER A 85 11.35 3.51 6.25
N GLU A 86 12.66 3.64 6.47
CA GLU A 86 13.29 4.82 7.10
C GLU A 86 12.95 6.14 6.38
N ARG A 87 12.45 6.06 5.14
CA ARG A 87 12.04 7.22 4.34
C ARG A 87 10.57 7.61 4.53
N LEU A 88 9.75 6.76 5.15
CA LEU A 88 8.38 7.12 5.47
C LEU A 88 8.37 8.10 6.62
N TYR A 89 7.76 9.25 6.38
CA TYR A 89 7.58 10.31 7.35
C TYR A 89 6.14 10.38 7.86
N VAL A 90 5.17 10.09 6.98
CA VAL A 90 3.74 10.08 7.31
C VAL A 90 3.09 8.80 6.79
N ILE A 91 2.26 8.18 7.62
CA ILE A 91 1.25 7.22 7.18
C ILE A 91 -0.11 7.83 7.46
N GLU A 92 -0.93 7.97 6.43
CA GLU A 92 -2.32 8.36 6.57
C GLU A 92 -3.23 7.24 6.12
N ILE A 93 -4.16 6.87 6.99
CA ILE A 93 -5.10 5.77 6.75
C ILE A 93 -6.50 6.32 6.81
N GLN A 94 -7.26 6.09 5.74
CA GLN A 94 -8.66 6.44 5.62
C GLN A 94 -9.50 5.19 5.32
N SER A 95 -10.81 5.35 5.34
CA SER A 95 -11.75 4.31 4.88
C SER A 95 -12.92 4.95 4.14
N ARG A 96 -13.45 4.30 3.11
CA ARG A 96 -14.71 4.70 2.45
C ARG A 96 -15.83 3.75 2.81
N GLU A 97 -16.93 4.29 3.34
CA GLU A 97 -18.12 3.51 3.66
C GLU A 97 -19.11 3.42 2.49
N GLY A 98 -19.87 2.32 2.45
CA GLY A 98 -20.96 2.11 1.50
C GLY A 98 -20.57 1.25 0.29
N VAL A 99 -21.52 0.40 -0.14
CA VAL A 99 -21.36 -0.51 -1.30
C VAL A 99 -21.11 0.22 -2.61
N ALA A 100 -21.68 1.41 -2.80
CA ALA A 100 -21.53 2.21 -4.02
C ALA A 100 -20.14 2.86 -4.16
N ARG A 101 -19.25 2.65 -3.18
CA ARG A 101 -17.88 3.19 -3.16
C ARG A 101 -16.81 2.11 -3.23
N ILE A 102 -17.20 0.87 -3.50
CA ILE A 102 -16.27 -0.23 -3.75
C ILE A 102 -15.80 -0.13 -5.21
N PRO A 103 -14.49 -0.17 -5.48
CA PRO A 103 -13.95 -0.27 -6.83
C PRO A 103 -14.49 -1.48 -7.59
N ASP A 104 -14.76 -1.33 -8.89
CA ASP A 104 -15.32 -2.41 -9.72
C ASP A 104 -14.38 -3.61 -9.89
N ASP A 105 -13.08 -3.38 -9.71
CA ASP A 105 -12.02 -4.39 -9.76
C ASP A 105 -11.87 -5.18 -8.45
N GLY A 106 -12.65 -4.84 -7.41
CA GLY A 106 -12.73 -5.60 -6.18
C GLY A 106 -11.61 -5.33 -5.18
N HIS A 107 -10.83 -4.25 -5.33
CA HIS A 107 -9.80 -3.91 -4.35
C HIS A 107 -10.37 -3.74 -2.94
N LEU A 108 -9.65 -4.31 -1.97
CA LEU A 108 -10.00 -4.29 -0.55
C LEU A 108 -9.47 -3.01 0.13
N ALA A 109 -8.35 -2.50 -0.35
CA ALA A 109 -7.77 -1.23 -0.01
C ALA A 109 -6.87 -0.75 -1.17
N ASP A 110 -6.49 0.52 -1.13
CA ASP A 110 -5.50 1.11 -2.04
C ASP A 110 -4.39 1.79 -1.24
N ALA A 111 -3.17 1.79 -1.77
CA ALA A 111 -2.05 2.54 -1.24
C ALA A 111 -1.41 3.44 -2.31
N SER A 112 -0.92 4.61 -1.89
CA SER A 112 -0.09 5.46 -2.73
C SER A 112 1.04 6.10 -1.94
N LEU A 113 2.23 6.16 -2.54
CA LEU A 113 3.40 6.83 -1.97
C LEU A 113 3.61 8.18 -2.65
N GLN A 114 3.67 9.25 -1.85
CA GLN A 114 3.88 10.61 -2.34
C GLN A 114 5.04 11.27 -1.59
N GLY A 115 5.71 12.23 -2.22
CA GLY A 115 6.60 13.14 -1.50
C GLY A 115 5.79 14.05 -0.58
N TYR A 116 6.30 14.31 0.62
CA TYR A 116 5.65 15.15 1.62
C TYR A 116 6.67 16.07 2.28
N VAL A 117 6.28 17.34 2.47
CA VAL A 117 7.10 18.37 3.12
C VAL A 117 6.17 19.17 4.03
N ASP A 118 6.58 19.37 5.27
CA ASP A 118 5.97 20.29 6.25
C ASP A 118 7.07 21.10 6.95
N ASP A 119 6.67 21.99 7.86
CA ASP A 119 7.61 22.85 8.61
C ASP A 119 8.57 22.04 9.50
N GLU A 120 8.23 20.80 9.82
CA GLU A 120 9.02 19.89 10.66
C GLU A 120 9.91 18.96 9.82
N GLY A 121 9.73 18.90 8.49
CA GLY A 121 10.53 18.01 7.67
C GLY A 121 10.05 17.66 6.27
N SER A 122 10.70 16.66 5.68
CA SER A 122 10.36 16.11 4.38
C SER A 122 10.59 14.61 4.34
N GLY A 123 9.75 13.86 3.64
CA GLY A 123 9.89 12.41 3.45
C GLY A 123 8.76 11.82 2.62
N GLY A 124 8.58 10.50 2.67
CA GLY A 124 7.47 9.81 2.02
C GLY A 124 6.19 9.89 2.86
N ARG A 125 5.06 10.20 2.23
CA ARG A 125 3.72 9.99 2.77
C ARG A 125 3.11 8.78 2.11
N CYS A 126 2.83 7.75 2.90
CA CYS A 126 2.03 6.61 2.49
C CYS A 126 0.56 6.91 2.80
N TYR A 127 -0.27 7.01 1.78
CA TYR A 127 -1.72 7.16 1.92
C TYR A 127 -2.39 5.82 1.64
N ILE A 128 -3.17 5.32 2.60
CA ILE A 128 -3.89 4.05 2.52
C ILE A 128 -5.39 4.29 2.65
N LEU A 129 -6.18 3.69 1.78
CA LEU A 129 -7.63 3.82 1.74
C LEU A 129 -8.30 2.44 1.81
N PHE A 130 -8.99 2.15 2.92
CA PHE A 130 -9.70 0.88 3.09
C PHE A 130 -11.14 0.93 2.53
N TYR A 131 -11.61 -0.19 1.98
CA TYR A 131 -13.01 -0.43 1.59
C TYR A 131 -13.63 -1.51 2.50
N PRO A 132 -14.18 -1.15 3.67
CA PRO A 132 -14.56 -2.12 4.71
C PRO A 132 -15.61 -3.12 4.24
N VAL A 133 -16.52 -2.69 3.36
CA VAL A 133 -17.58 -3.56 2.82
C VAL A 133 -16.99 -4.58 1.84
N ALA A 134 -15.98 -4.20 1.04
CA ALA A 134 -15.28 -5.13 0.16
C ALA A 134 -14.56 -6.20 0.98
N ILE A 135 -13.88 -5.79 2.06
CA ILE A 135 -13.19 -6.71 3.00
C ILE A 135 -14.14 -7.72 3.62
N GLU A 136 -15.30 -7.26 4.11
CA GLU A 136 -16.29 -8.14 4.72
C GLU A 136 -16.91 -9.10 3.69
N ARG A 137 -17.14 -8.63 2.46
CA ARG A 137 -17.65 -9.46 1.37
C ARG A 137 -16.64 -10.50 0.93
N ASP A 138 -15.37 -10.13 0.82
CA ASP A 138 -14.30 -11.04 0.42
C ASP A 138 -14.14 -12.18 1.43
N LEU A 139 -14.08 -11.87 2.73
CA LEU A 139 -14.05 -12.91 3.77
C LEU A 139 -15.27 -13.83 3.73
N LEU A 140 -16.46 -13.31 3.44
CA LEU A 140 -17.66 -14.13 3.32
C LEU A 140 -17.55 -15.09 2.13
N VAL A 141 -17.03 -14.62 0.99
CA VAL A 141 -16.79 -15.45 -0.19
C VAL A 141 -15.73 -16.51 0.13
N GLN A 142 -14.65 -16.14 0.81
CA GLN A 142 -13.62 -17.09 1.26
C GLN A 142 -14.19 -18.17 2.18
N GLN A 143 -15.03 -17.78 3.15
CA GLN A 143 -15.72 -18.69 4.07
C GLN A 143 -16.61 -19.69 3.33
N GLN A 144 -17.39 -19.22 2.36
CA GLN A 144 -18.23 -20.09 1.53
C GLN A 144 -17.40 -21.07 0.71
N GLY A 145 -16.28 -20.61 0.13
CA GLY A 145 -15.35 -21.47 -0.60
C GLY A 145 -14.71 -22.55 0.28
N PHE A 146 -14.40 -22.23 1.54
CA PHE A 146 -13.92 -23.21 2.53
C PHE A 146 -14.99 -24.25 2.87
N GLU A 147 -16.23 -23.83 3.13
CA GLU A 147 -17.35 -24.72 3.45
C GLU A 147 -17.67 -25.70 2.31
N LEU A 148 -17.44 -25.29 1.06
CA LEU A 148 -17.57 -26.13 -0.13
C LEU A 148 -16.33 -26.99 -0.43
N GLY A 149 -15.27 -26.88 0.37
CA GLY A 149 -14.03 -27.62 0.19
C GLY A 149 -13.18 -27.17 -1.00
N HIS A 150 -13.41 -25.95 -1.51
CA HIS A 150 -12.64 -25.38 -2.62
C HIS A 150 -11.36 -24.69 -2.15
N TRP A 151 -11.37 -24.10 -0.96
CA TRP A 151 -10.30 -23.23 -0.44
C TRP A 151 -9.90 -23.61 0.99
N PRO A 152 -8.71 -23.19 1.46
CA PRO A 152 -8.34 -23.30 2.87
C PRO A 152 -9.24 -22.45 3.77
N GLU A 153 -9.21 -22.70 5.07
CA GLU A 153 -9.95 -21.91 6.07
C GLU A 153 -9.49 -20.44 6.02
N PRO A 154 -10.43 -19.48 5.91
CA PRO A 154 -10.07 -18.07 5.88
C PRO A 154 -9.54 -17.60 7.24
N PRO A 155 -8.68 -16.57 7.27
CA PRO A 155 -8.28 -15.96 8.53
C PRO A 155 -9.48 -15.25 9.19
N PRO A 156 -9.56 -15.22 10.53
CA PRO A 156 -10.57 -14.42 11.20
C PRO A 156 -10.37 -12.92 10.90
N LEU A 157 -11.48 -12.18 10.97
CA LEU A 157 -11.56 -10.78 10.53
C LEU A 157 -10.43 -9.90 11.09
N ARG A 158 -10.04 -10.08 12.35
CA ARG A 158 -8.99 -9.25 12.97
C ARG A 158 -7.63 -9.49 12.31
N ARG A 159 -7.22 -10.74 12.08
CA ARG A 159 -6.00 -11.06 11.33
C ARG A 159 -6.06 -10.56 9.89
N PHE A 160 -7.21 -10.70 9.22
CA PHE A 160 -7.36 -10.26 7.85
C PHE A 160 -7.14 -8.75 7.68
N TRP A 161 -7.70 -7.92 8.56
CA TRP A 161 -7.45 -6.47 8.55
C TRP A 161 -5.98 -6.11 8.76
N ALA A 162 -5.26 -6.85 9.60
CA ALA A 162 -3.83 -6.63 9.82
C ALA A 162 -2.98 -7.08 8.63
N ALA A 163 -3.40 -8.15 7.96
CA ALA A 163 -2.75 -8.64 6.74
C ALA A 163 -2.92 -7.66 5.58
N ILE A 164 -4.13 -7.15 5.33
CA ILE A 164 -4.39 -6.11 4.34
C ILE A 164 -3.57 -4.85 4.67
N LEU A 165 -3.52 -4.42 5.94
CA LEU A 165 -2.67 -3.27 6.29
C LEU A 165 -1.18 -3.52 5.99
N ALA A 166 -0.69 -4.74 6.20
CA ALA A 166 0.68 -5.11 5.84
C ALA A 166 0.90 -5.09 4.32
N HIS A 167 -0.08 -5.56 3.55
CA HIS A 167 -0.09 -5.49 2.08
C HIS A 167 0.02 -4.05 1.59
N GLU A 168 -0.87 -3.17 2.07
CA GLU A 168 -0.88 -1.76 1.65
C GLU A 168 0.38 -1.00 2.05
N LEU A 169 0.92 -1.27 3.24
CA LEU A 169 2.21 -0.71 3.64
C LEU A 169 3.35 -1.21 2.76
N ALA A 170 3.27 -2.44 2.25
CA ALA A 170 4.28 -3.00 1.35
C ALA A 170 4.32 -2.26 0.00
N HIS A 171 3.19 -1.79 -0.53
CA HIS A 171 3.15 -0.91 -1.70
C HIS A 171 3.85 0.43 -1.48
N CYS A 172 3.93 0.89 -0.23
CA CYS A 172 4.65 2.11 0.13
C CYS A 172 6.17 1.90 0.34
N PHE A 173 6.71 0.71 0.04
CA PHE A 173 8.15 0.52 -0.02
C PHE A 173 8.73 1.10 -1.31
N LYS A 174 9.93 1.67 -1.18
CA LYS A 174 10.68 2.33 -2.26
C LYS A 174 11.20 1.38 -3.36
N TRP A 175 10.74 0.13 -3.41
CA TRP A 175 11.17 -0.87 -4.39
C TRP A 175 9.94 -1.35 -5.14
N ASP A 176 10.02 -1.37 -6.48
CA ASP A 176 8.98 -1.78 -7.45
C ASP A 176 8.59 -3.28 -7.34
N GLY A 177 8.38 -3.77 -6.13
CA GLY A 177 7.96 -5.15 -5.89
C GLY A 177 6.53 -5.42 -6.37
N GLY A 178 5.74 -4.37 -6.59
CA GLY A 178 4.35 -4.45 -7.05
C GLY A 178 3.49 -5.35 -6.16
N GLU A 179 2.41 -5.85 -6.76
CA GLU A 179 1.48 -6.79 -6.11
C GLU A 179 2.17 -8.05 -5.54
N PRO A 180 3.07 -8.75 -6.27
CA PRO A 180 3.68 -9.98 -5.75
C PRO A 180 4.56 -9.78 -4.51
N PHE A 181 5.05 -8.56 -4.28
CA PHE A 181 5.78 -8.23 -3.06
C PHE A 181 4.83 -7.94 -1.90
N ALA A 182 3.72 -7.24 -2.16
CA ALA A 182 2.71 -6.95 -1.17
C ALA A 182 2.02 -8.25 -0.68
N GLU A 183 1.67 -9.17 -1.59
CA GLU A 183 1.12 -10.50 -1.27
C GLU A 183 2.03 -11.30 -0.33
N LYS A 184 3.36 -11.21 -0.51
CA LYS A 184 4.32 -11.88 0.39
C LYS A 184 4.27 -11.30 1.80
N TRP A 185 4.06 -9.99 1.94
CA TRP A 185 3.89 -9.35 3.24
C TRP A 185 2.55 -9.67 3.88
N GLU A 186 1.49 -9.75 3.09
CA GLU A 186 0.18 -10.22 3.54
C GLU A 186 0.29 -11.65 4.11
N ALA A 187 0.81 -12.60 3.33
CA ALA A 187 0.97 -14.00 3.74
C ALA A 187 1.88 -14.14 4.98
N ARG A 188 2.96 -13.34 5.02
CA ARG A 188 3.85 -13.27 6.19
C ARG A 188 3.13 -12.74 7.43
N ALA A 189 2.31 -11.70 7.29
CA ALA A 189 1.54 -11.14 8.39
C ALA A 189 0.53 -12.16 8.91
N LEU A 190 -0.23 -12.82 8.03
CA LEU A 190 -1.17 -13.88 8.39
C LEU A 190 -0.48 -14.99 9.20
N THR A 191 0.68 -15.46 8.73
CA THR A 191 1.44 -16.53 9.39
C THR A 191 1.91 -16.11 10.79
N ILE A 192 2.61 -14.97 10.89
CA ILE A 192 3.19 -14.53 12.17
C ILE A 192 2.11 -14.16 13.20
N LEU A 193 1.00 -13.58 12.76
CA LEU A 193 -0.12 -13.27 13.65
C LEU A 193 -0.81 -14.54 14.15
N ALA A 194 -0.93 -15.57 13.29
CA ALA A 194 -1.45 -16.88 13.68
C ALA A 194 -0.56 -17.54 14.73
N ASP A 195 0.76 -17.56 14.51
CA ASP A 195 1.74 -18.12 15.44
C ASP A 195 1.74 -17.40 16.79
N ALA A 196 1.42 -16.09 16.79
CA ALA A 196 1.26 -15.29 18.00
C ALA A 196 -0.10 -15.47 18.71
N GLY A 197 -0.98 -16.34 18.21
CA GLY A 197 -2.31 -16.58 18.78
C GLY A 197 -3.26 -15.39 18.67
N ILE A 198 -3.00 -14.46 17.73
CA ILE A 198 -3.92 -13.35 17.47
C ILE A 198 -5.09 -13.91 16.64
N PRO A 199 -6.33 -13.84 17.15
CA PRO A 199 -7.49 -14.34 16.43
C PRO A 199 -7.66 -13.56 15.13
#